data_AF-A0A7V8WH90-F1
#
_entry.id   AF-A0A7V8WH90-F1
#
_cell.length_a   1.000
_cell.length_b   1.000
_cell.length_c   1.000
_cell.angle_alpha   90.00
_cell.angle_beta   90.00
_cell.angle_gamma   90.00
#
_symmetry.space_group_name_H-M   'P 1'
#
loop_
_entity.id
_entity.type
_entity.pdbx_description
1 polymer ?
#
loop_
_entity_poly.entity_id
_entity_poly.type
_entity_poly.pdbx_seq_one_letter_code
_entity_poly.pdbx_strand_id
1 'polypeptide(L)' 'MDVHLIDGTYELFRHYYAVPSARDEDGREIGAVRGVIASVLGMITRHATHLGV' A
#
# COMPACT_ATOMS: atom_id res chain seq x y z
N MET A 1 8.21 -13.94 -17.25
CA MET A 1 7.89 -12.59 -16.73
C MET A 1 6.91 -12.83 -15.60
N ASP A 2 7.32 -12.50 -14.38
CA ASP A 2 6.49 -12.74 -13.19
C ASP A 2 5.79 -11.43 -12.82
N VAL A 3 4.46 -11.47 -12.83
CA VAL A 3 3.62 -10.33 -12.47
C VAL A 3 3.03 -10.60 -11.09
N HIS A 4 3.29 -9.69 -10.15
CA HIS A 4 2.61 -9.73 -8.86
C HIS A 4 1.32 -8.92 -8.96
N LEU A 5 0.19 -9.60 -8.90
CA LEU A 5 -1.12 -8.96 -8.87
C LEU A 5 -1.49 -8.63 -7.42
N ILE A 6 -1.83 -7.37 -7.20
CA ILE A 6 -2.17 -6.80 -5.90
C ILE A 6 -3.65 -6.45 -5.96
N ASP A 7 -4.44 -6.94 -5.02
CA ASP A 7 -5.82 -6.45 -4.85
C ASP A 7 -5.78 -5.10 -4.15
N GLY A 8 -5.79 -4.01 -4.92
CA GLY A 8 -5.69 -2.65 -4.38
C GLY A 8 -6.83 -2.28 -3.44
N THR A 9 -8.04 -2.81 -3.65
CA THR A 9 -9.20 -2.50 -2.80
C THR A 9 -9.06 -3.19 -1.45
N TYR A 10 -8.68 -4.47 -1.47
CA TYR A 10 -8.41 -5.20 -0.24
C TYR A 10 -7.21 -4.64 0.51
N GLU A 11 -6.11 -4.30 -0.17
CA GLU A 11 -4.93 -3.71 0.44
C GLU A 11 -5.25 -2.38 1.11
N LEU A 12 -6.06 -1.51 0.48
CA LEU A 12 -6.47 -0.25 1.09
C LEU A 12 -7.37 -0.50 2.30
N PHE A 13 -8.35 -1.40 2.19
CA PHE A 13 -9.25 -1.77 3.28
C PHE A 13 -8.49 -2.33 4.48
N ARG A 14 -7.61 -3.32 4.27
CA ARG A 14 -6.90 -3.97 5.37
C ARG A 14 -6.01 -3.00 6.12
N HIS A 15 -5.33 -2.07 5.42
CA HIS A 15 -4.52 -1.07 6.09
C HIS A 15 -5.37 -0.05 6.83
N TYR A 16 -6.47 0.43 6.22
CA TYR A 16 -7.35 1.41 6.85
C TYR A 16 -7.87 0.96 8.23
N TYR A 17 -8.16 -0.34 8.39
CA TYR A 17 -8.67 -0.87 9.66
C TYR A 17 -7.61 -1.51 10.57
N ALA A 18 -6.41 -1.82 10.08
CA ALA A 18 -5.37 -2.50 10.86
C ALA A 18 -4.20 -1.62 11.30
N VAL A 19 -3.98 -0.46 10.65
CA VAL A 19 -2.89 0.46 11.03
C VAL A 19 -3.42 1.66 11.82
N PRO A 20 -2.62 2.23 12.75
CA PRO A 20 -2.97 3.49 13.39
C PRO A 20 -3.21 4.60 12.38
N SER A 21 -4.21 5.45 12.64
CA SER A 21 -4.49 6.59 11.78
C SER A 21 -3.27 7.51 11.67
N ALA A 22 -3.01 7.98 10.46
CA ALA A 22 -2.02 9.02 10.19
C ALA A 22 -2.69 10.13 9.38
N ARG A 23 -2.31 11.38 9.62
CA ARG A 23 -2.88 12.53 8.93
C ARG A 23 -1.83 13.34 8.18
N ASP A 24 -2.21 13.89 7.03
CA ASP A 24 -1.40 14.89 6.30
C ASP A 24 -1.49 16.28 6.96
N GLU A 25 -0.82 17.27 6.37
CA GLU A 25 -0.79 18.67 6.86
C GLU A 25 -2.16 19.34 6.86
N ASP A 26 -3.09 18.87 6.02
CA ASP A 26 -4.47 19.34 5.92
C ASP A 26 -5.43 18.52 6.83
N GLY A 27 -4.90 17.55 7.58
CA GLY A 27 -5.67 16.69 8.49
C GLY A 27 -6.40 15.52 7.83
N ARG A 28 -6.12 15.19 6.56
CA ARG A 28 -6.73 14.05 5.85
C ARG A 28 -6.13 12.74 6.32
N GLU A 29 -6.95 11.70 6.47
CA GLU A 29 -6.48 10.35 6.78
C GLU A 29 -5.63 9.81 5.61
N ILE A 30 -4.41 9.37 5.90
CA ILE A 30 -3.45 8.83 4.92
C ILE A 30 -2.80 7.52 5.38
N GLY A 31 -3.17 6.97 6.54
CA GLY A 31 -2.56 5.77 7.12
C GLY A 31 -2.68 4.56 6.19
N ALA A 32 -3.87 4.37 5.61
CA ALA A 32 -4.10 3.29 4.66
C ALA A 32 -3.20 3.39 3.43
N VAL A 33 -3.17 4.59 2.82
CA VAL A 33 -2.37 4.87 1.62
C VAL A 33 -0.89 4.66 1.89
N ARG A 34 -0.37 5.15 3.02
CA ARG A 34 1.02 4.94 3.41
C ARG A 34 1.35 3.46 3.60
N GLY A 35 0.43 2.69 4.17
CA GLY A 35 0.57 1.24 4.32
C GLY A 35 0.70 0.51 2.98
N VAL A 36 -0.19 0.82 2.03
CA VAL A 36 -0.15 0.24 0.67
C VAL A 36 1.16 0.60 -0.05
N ILE A 37 1.56 1.86 -0.02
CA ILE A 37 2.81 2.29 -0.68
C ILE A 37 4.04 1.63 -0.03
N ALA A 38 4.06 1.48 1.29
CA ALA A 38 5.15 0.78 1.98
C ALA A 38 5.23 -0.70 1.58
N SER A 39 4.10 -1.39 1.39
CA SER A 39 4.08 -2.78 0.95
C SER A 39 4.63 -2.93 -0.48
N VAL A 40 4.17 -2.07 -1.40
CA VAL A 40 4.63 -2.00 -2.80
C VAL A 40 6.12 -1.69 -2.87
N LEU A 41 6.60 -0.68 -2.12
CA LEU A 41 8.01 -0.33 -2.05
C LEU A 41 8.84 -1.52 -1.54
N GLY A 42 8.32 -2.26 -0.56
CA GLY A 42 8.95 -3.48 -0.07
C GLY A 42 9.10 -4.56 -1.15
N MET A 43 8.12 -4.71 -2.03
CA MET A 43 8.20 -5.65 -3.16
C MET A 43 9.25 -5.19 -4.18
N ILE A 44 9.27 -3.92 -4.54
CA ILE A 44 10.27 -3.35 -5.47
C ILE A 44 11.68 -3.50 -4.90
N THR A 45 11.86 -3.21 -3.61
CA THR A 45 13.15 -3.36 -2.92
C THR A 45 13.63 -4.82 -2.92
N ARG A 46 12.71 -5.78 -2.95
CA ARG A 46 12.98 -7.22 -3.10
C ARG A 46 13.01 -7.69 -4.57
N HIS A 47 13.26 -6.77 -5.49
CA HIS A 47 13.46 -7.03 -6.92
C HIS A 47 12.20 -7.40 -7.71
N ALA A 48 10.99 -7.11 -7.21
CA ALA A 48 9.79 -7.18 -8.05
C ALA A 48 9.87 -6.16 -9.19
N THR A 49 9.66 -6.61 -10.43
CA THR A 49 9.82 -5.78 -11.65
C THR A 49 8.50 -5.48 -12.36
N HIS A 50 7.45 -6.28 -12.12
CA HIS A 50 6.14 -6.11 -12.76
C HIS A 50 5.05 -6.28 -11.70
N LEU A 51 4.31 -5.20 -11.47
CA LEU A 51 3.23 -5.12 -10.49
C LEU A 51 1.94 -4.72 -11.22
N GLY A 52 0.85 -5.41 -10.93
CA GLY A 52 -0.50 -5.01 -11.33
C GLY A 52 -1.32 -4.71 -10.09
N VAL A 53 -2.14 -3.64 -10.15
CA VAL A 53 -3.05 -3.21 -9.08
C VAL A 53 -4.45 -3.10 -9.65
#